data_AF-A0A643K9I2-F1
#
_entry.id   AF-A0A643K9I2-F1
#
_cell.length_a   1.000
_cell.length_b   1.000
_cell.length_c   1.000
_cell.angle_alpha   90.00
_cell.angle_beta   90.00
_cell.angle_gamma   90.00
#
_symmetry.space_group_name_H-M   'P 1'
#
loop_
_entity.id
_entity.type
_entity.pdbx_description
1 polymer ?
#
loop_
_entity_poly.entity_id
_entity_poly.type
_entity_poly.pdbx_seq_one_letter_code
_entity_poly.pdbx_strand_id
1 'polypeptide(L)'
;MVMESSMLFFSVVSFLFVHELDAIRQREWRFFFAPFSVRDETAFELFTALHAPLFVVVLLFLESAAFQLAFDSFAIVHGLLHLGLRNHPLIQFESWFSRFWIFGASVLGALHLAVVL
;
A
#
# COMPACT_ATOMS: atom_id res chain seq x y z
N MET A 1 -25.17 2.03 -6.25
CA MET A 1 -24.08 2.69 -7.01
C MET A 1 -23.18 3.55 -6.13
N VAL A 2 -23.58 4.75 -5.63
CA VAL A 2 -22.66 5.63 -4.85
C VAL A 2 -22.11 4.98 -3.57
N MET A 3 -22.96 4.29 -2.80
CA MET A 3 -22.51 3.61 -1.59
C MET A 3 -21.59 2.42 -1.89
N GLU A 4 -21.81 1.74 -3.01
CA GLU A 4 -21.01 0.57 -3.43
C GLU A 4 -19.62 0.99 -3.90
N SER A 5 -19.50 2.09 -4.65
CA SER A 5 -18.20 2.64 -5.06
C SER A 5 -17.39 3.11 -3.85
N SER A 6 -18.01 3.79 -2.89
CA SER A 6 -17.32 4.20 -1.66
C SER A 6 -16.83 3.00 -0.83
N MET A 7 -17.63 1.94 -0.71
CA MET A 7 -17.21 0.71 -0.03
C MET A 7 -16.02 0.03 -0.73
N LEU A 8 -16.01 0.00 -2.06
CA LEU A 8 -14.88 -0.51 -2.83
C LEU A 8 -13.62 0.33 -2.56
N PHE A 9 -13.70 1.65 -2.71
CA PHE A 9 -12.56 2.53 -2.46
C PHE A 9 -12.02 2.43 -1.03
N PHE A 10 -12.89 2.42 -0.03
CA PHE A 10 -12.47 2.25 1.37
C PHE A 10 -11.85 0.86 1.63
N SER A 11 -12.25 -0.15 0.86
CA SER A 11 -11.61 -1.47 0.91
C SER A 11 -10.20 -1.42 0.34
N VAL A 12 -9.95 -0.68 -0.75
CA VAL A 12 -8.59 -0.44 -1.29
C VAL A 12 -7.71 0.21 -0.23
N VAL A 13 -8.19 1.31 0.38
CA VAL A 13 -7.47 2.02 1.44
C VAL A 13 -7.18 1.10 2.63
N SER A 14 -8.18 0.34 3.08
CA SER A 14 -8.03 -0.57 4.21
C SER A 14 -7.02 -1.68 3.91
N PHE A 15 -7.04 -2.26 2.72
CA PHE A 15 -6.07 -3.29 2.32
C PHE A 15 -4.64 -2.73 2.26
N LEU A 16 -4.45 -1.51 1.75
CA LEU A 16 -3.13 -0.86 1.80
C LEU A 16 -2.69 -0.55 3.23
N PHE A 17 -3.58 -0.09 4.11
CA PHE A 17 -3.21 0.13 5.51
C PHE A 17 -2.79 -1.17 6.21
N VAL A 18 -3.49 -2.27 5.97
CA VAL A 18 -3.09 -3.57 6.52
C VAL A 18 -1.80 -4.07 5.89
N HIS A 19 -1.58 -3.83 4.59
CA HIS A 19 -0.31 -4.09 3.92
C HIS A 19 0.84 -3.33 4.59
N GLU A 20 0.69 -2.05 4.94
CA GLU A 20 1.75 -1.30 5.64
C GLU A 20 2.05 -1.85 7.06
N LEU A 21 1.03 -2.35 7.78
CA LEU A 21 1.25 -3.04 9.05
C LEU A 21 2.05 -4.35 8.85
N ASP A 22 1.74 -5.09 7.79
CA ASP A 22 2.52 -6.28 7.44
C ASP A 22 3.92 -5.92 6.91
N ALA A 23 4.08 -4.81 6.20
CA ALA A 23 5.37 -4.29 5.74
C ALA A 23 6.32 -4.00 6.90
N ILE A 24 5.79 -3.43 7.99
CA ILE A 24 6.53 -3.28 9.25
C ILE A 24 6.93 -4.66 9.79
N ARG A 25 6.03 -5.63 9.84
CA ARG A 25 6.36 -6.99 10.28
C ARG A 25 7.45 -7.64 9.39
N GLN A 26 7.39 -7.43 8.09
CA GLN A 26 8.30 -7.99 7.07
C GLN A 26 9.59 -7.18 6.88
N ARG A 27 9.79 -6.12 7.68
CA ARG A 27 10.98 -5.28 7.65
C ARG A 27 11.24 -4.61 6.30
N GLU A 28 10.18 -4.21 5.61
CA GLU A 28 10.27 -3.63 4.26
C GLU A 28 11.09 -2.32 4.23
N TRP A 29 11.19 -1.60 5.35
CA TRP A 29 12.10 -0.45 5.47
C TRP A 29 13.54 -0.79 5.07
N ARG A 30 14.00 -2.04 5.23
CA ARG A 30 15.34 -2.45 4.82
C ARG A 30 15.54 -2.35 3.32
N PHE A 31 14.49 -2.59 2.52
CA PHE A 31 14.53 -2.39 1.08
C PHE A 31 14.60 -0.90 0.74
N PHE A 32 13.70 -0.09 1.29
CA PHE A 32 13.64 1.35 1.01
C PHE A 32 14.88 2.11 1.49
N PHE A 33 15.45 1.70 2.62
CA PHE A 33 16.60 2.35 3.22
C PHE A 33 17.94 1.72 2.85
N ALA A 34 17.98 0.63 2.09
CA ALA A 34 19.23 0.01 1.61
C ALA A 34 20.21 0.99 0.93
N PRO A 35 19.76 2.01 0.17
CA PRO A 35 20.67 2.99 -0.42
C PRO A 35 21.24 4.02 0.58
N PHE A 36 20.71 4.10 1.80
CA PHE A 36 21.12 5.09 2.80
C PHE A 36 21.99 4.46 3.89
N SER A 37 23.03 5.17 4.33
CA SER A 37 23.90 4.75 5.42
C SER A 37 23.27 5.05 6.80
N VAL A 38 22.09 4.50 7.07
CA VAL A 38 21.38 4.64 8.36
C VAL A 38 21.39 3.31 9.13
N ARG A 39 21.33 3.37 10.46
CA ARG A 39 21.17 2.17 11.30
C ARG A 39 19.79 1.55 11.08
N ASP A 40 19.68 0.23 11.19
CA ASP A 40 18.42 -0.51 10.97
C ASP A 40 17.30 -0.02 11.89
N GLU A 41 17.61 0.27 13.16
CA GLU A 41 16.66 0.80 14.14
C GLU A 41 16.16 2.19 13.74
N THR A 42 17.06 3.06 13.26
CA THR A 42 16.69 4.39 12.79
C THR A 42 15.87 4.33 11.50
N ALA A 43 16.17 3.40 10.60
CA ALA A 43 15.37 3.16 9.40
C ALA A 43 13.95 2.68 9.76
N PHE A 44 13.83 1.76 10.72
CA PHE A 44 12.55 1.29 11.24
C PHE A 44 11.71 2.42 11.87
N GLU A 45 12.32 3.23 12.74
CA GLU A 45 11.67 4.38 13.39
C GLU A 45 11.16 5.39 12.36
N LEU A 46 12.02 5.77 11.41
CA LEU A 46 11.66 6.71 10.35
C LEU A 46 10.56 6.15 9.44
N PHE A 47 10.71 4.91 8.96
CA PHE A 47 9.71 4.25 8.14
C PHE A 47 8.35 4.26 8.84
N THR A 48 8.30 3.77 10.07
CA THR A 48 7.05 3.69 10.85
C THR A 48 6.46 5.08 11.14
N ALA A 49 7.28 6.05 11.58
CA ALA A 49 6.81 7.38 11.93
C ALA A 49 6.27 8.16 10.71
N LEU A 50 6.85 7.98 9.52
CA LEU A 50 6.42 8.64 8.29
C LEU A 50 5.05 8.15 7.79
N HIS A 51 4.57 6.99 8.24
CA HIS A 51 3.21 6.54 7.93
C HIS A 51 2.14 7.42 8.59
N ALA A 52 2.40 7.97 9.78
CA ALA A 52 1.42 8.81 10.47
C ALA A 52 1.01 10.05 9.64
N PRO A 53 1.93 10.92 9.17
CA PRO A 53 1.56 12.03 8.29
C PRO A 53 1.03 11.55 6.93
N LEU A 54 1.53 10.43 6.38
CA LEU A 54 1.00 9.84 5.16
C LEU A 54 -0.49 9.47 5.31
N PHE A 55 -0.85 8.83 6.42
CA PHE A 55 -2.24 8.46 6.70
C PHE A 55 -3.12 9.69 6.90
N VAL A 56 -2.62 10.76 7.51
CA VAL A 56 -3.37 12.03 7.57
C VAL A 56 -3.69 12.54 6.16
N VAL A 57 -2.72 12.54 5.24
CA VAL A 57 -2.96 12.95 3.84
C VAL A 57 -4.00 12.05 3.18
N VAL A 58 -3.86 10.72 3.29
CA VAL A 58 -4.84 9.77 2.71
C VAL A 58 -6.25 10.03 3.22
N LEU A 59 -6.41 10.20 4.54
CA LEU A 59 -7.70 10.43 5.18
C LEU A 59 -8.32 11.78 4.80
N LEU A 60 -7.50 12.83 4.64
CA LEU A 60 -7.97 14.16 4.22
C LEU A 60 -8.55 14.18 2.80
N PHE A 61 -8.06 13.31 1.92
CA PHE A 61 -8.44 13.30 0.50
C PHE A 61 -9.36 12.15 0.09
N LEU A 62 -9.95 11.41 1.04
CA LEU A 62 -10.80 10.25 0.75
C LEU A 62 -11.97 10.54 -0.21
N GLU A 63 -12.54 11.75 -0.17
CA GLU A 63 -13.68 12.13 -1.01
C GLU A 63 -13.26 12.76 -2.35
N SER A 64 -11.98 13.03 -2.55
CA SER A 64 -11.47 13.64 -3.79
C SER A 64 -11.42 12.60 -4.91
N ALA A 65 -12.25 12.77 -5.95
CA ALA A 65 -12.27 11.87 -7.10
C ALA A 65 -10.88 11.73 -7.77
N ALA A 66 -10.14 12.84 -7.91
CA ALA A 66 -8.78 12.80 -8.47
C ALA A 66 -7.82 11.99 -7.57
N PHE A 67 -7.97 12.10 -6.24
CA PHE A 67 -7.18 11.30 -5.31
C PHE A 67 -7.55 9.82 -5.40
N GLN A 68 -8.85 9.48 -5.47
CA GLN A 68 -9.30 8.09 -5.60
C GLN A 68 -8.70 7.44 -6.86
N LEU A 69 -8.80 8.09 -8.02
CA LEU A 69 -8.20 7.60 -9.27
C LEU A 69 -6.69 7.39 -9.15
N ALA A 70 -5.98 8.34 -8.54
CA ALA A 70 -4.54 8.25 -8.31
C ALA A 70 -4.18 7.12 -7.34
N PHE A 71 -4.95 6.96 -6.27
CA PHE A 71 -4.73 5.99 -5.21
C PHE A 71 -5.02 4.55 -5.68
N ASP A 72 -6.07 4.34 -6.47
CA ASP A 72 -6.32 3.03 -7.10
C ASP A 72 -5.22 2.67 -8.09
N SER A 73 -4.81 3.63 -8.92
CA SER A 73 -3.69 3.45 -9.85
C SER A 73 -2.40 3.10 -9.11
N PHE A 74 -2.15 3.78 -7.98
CA PHE A 74 -1.04 3.46 -7.09
C PHE A 74 -1.15 2.04 -6.55
N ALA A 75 -2.30 1.61 -6.02
CA ALA A 75 -2.49 0.26 -5.49
C ALA A 75 -2.22 -0.83 -6.54
N ILE A 76 -2.62 -0.61 -7.80
CA ILE A 76 -2.34 -1.52 -8.91
C ILE A 76 -0.83 -1.58 -9.20
N VAL A 77 -0.19 -0.42 -9.39
CA VAL A 77 1.25 -0.35 -9.68
C VAL A 77 2.07 -0.94 -8.54
N HIS A 78 1.70 -0.66 -7.29
CA HIS A 78 2.37 -1.17 -6.10
C HIS A 78 2.31 -2.70 -6.04
N GLY A 79 1.15 -3.32 -6.28
CA GLY A 79 1.09 -4.79 -6.37
C GLY A 79 1.91 -5.35 -7.52
N LEU A 80 1.93 -4.71 -8.69
CA LEU A 80 2.79 -5.13 -9.79
C LEU A 80 4.29 -5.02 -9.44
N LEU A 81 4.70 -4.00 -8.68
CA LEU A 81 6.05 -3.88 -8.16
C LEU A 81 6.38 -5.03 -7.21
N HIS A 82 5.50 -5.38 -6.27
CA HIS A 82 5.70 -6.56 -5.42
C HIS A 82 5.78 -7.86 -6.23
N LEU A 83 4.97 -7.99 -7.28
CA LEU A 83 5.02 -9.15 -8.16
C LEU A 83 6.37 -9.25 -8.90
N GLY A 84 6.91 -8.13 -9.38
CA GLY A 84 8.19 -8.05 -10.07
C GLY A 84 9.39 -8.22 -9.14
N LEU A 85 9.29 -7.72 -7.91
CA LEU A 85 10.35 -7.75 -6.89
C LEU A 85 10.27 -8.95 -5.95
N ARG A 86 9.35 -9.91 -6.18
CA ARG A 86 9.14 -11.07 -5.29
C ARG A 86 10.38 -11.93 -5.02
N ASN A 87 11.36 -11.93 -5.93
CA ASN A 87 12.61 -12.67 -5.76
C ASN A 87 13.75 -11.81 -5.18
N HIS A 88 13.47 -10.56 -4.82
CA HIS A 88 14.49 -9.64 -4.28
C HIS A 88 14.83 -10.01 -2.83
N PRO A 89 16.11 -10.09 -2.43
CA PRO A 89 16.52 -10.61 -1.12
C PRO A 89 16.03 -9.80 0.09
N LEU A 90 15.62 -8.54 -0.12
CA LEU A 90 15.10 -7.66 0.93
C LEU A 90 13.57 -7.56 0.96
N ILE A 91 12.87 -8.26 0.07
CA ILE A 91 11.40 -8.29 0.02
C ILE A 91 10.93 -9.66 0.51
N GLN A 92 10.15 -9.70 1.58
CA GLN A 92 9.82 -10.95 2.31
C GLN A 92 8.32 -11.32 2.28
N PHE A 93 7.55 -10.77 1.33
CA PHE A 93 6.11 -11.01 1.18
C PHE A 93 5.80 -12.36 0.51
N GLU A 94 6.28 -13.44 1.12
CA GLU A 94 6.15 -14.80 0.59
C GLU A 94 4.89 -15.53 1.04
N SER A 95 4.33 -15.11 2.18
CA SER A 95 3.14 -15.76 2.73
C SER A 95 1.89 -15.40 1.94
N TRP A 96 0.92 -16.32 1.86
CA TRP A 96 -0.39 -16.02 1.30
C TRP A 96 -1.07 -14.85 2.02
N PHE A 97 -0.91 -14.76 3.35
CA PHE A 97 -1.47 -13.67 4.15
C PHE A 97 -0.93 -12.29 3.71
N SER A 98 0.38 -12.17 3.58
CA SER A 98 1.05 -10.96 3.08
C SER A 98 0.60 -10.59 1.67
N ARG A 99 0.55 -11.59 0.78
CA ARG A 99 0.14 -11.44 -0.62
C ARG A 99 -1.32 -11.05 -0.76
N PHE A 100 -2.18 -11.52 0.14
CA PHE A 100 -3.61 -11.22 0.13
C PHE A 100 -3.88 -9.72 0.26
N TRP A 101 -3.16 -9.02 1.16
CA TRP A 101 -3.37 -7.59 1.36
C TRP A 101 -2.93 -6.76 0.16
N ILE A 102 -1.70 -6.96 -0.33
CA ILE A 102 -1.21 -6.16 -1.45
C ILE A 102 -1.92 -6.46 -2.77
N PHE A 103 -2.08 -7.74 -3.14
CA PHE A 103 -2.75 -8.09 -4.40
C PHE A 103 -4.25 -7.89 -4.31
N GLY A 104 -4.85 -8.05 -3.12
CA GLY A 104 -6.23 -7.67 -2.87
C GLY A 104 -6.46 -6.17 -3.08
N ALA A 105 -5.57 -5.30 -2.59
CA ALA A 105 -5.63 -3.88 -2.85
C ALA A 105 -5.56 -3.57 -4.36
N SER A 106 -4.65 -4.21 -5.10
CA SER A 106 -4.53 -4.02 -6.54
C SER A 106 -5.79 -4.46 -7.30
N VAL A 107 -6.37 -5.61 -6.95
CA VAL A 107 -7.61 -6.09 -7.59
C VAL A 107 -8.78 -5.17 -7.25
N LEU A 108 -8.94 -4.77 -6.00
CA LEU A 108 -10.00 -3.84 -5.59
C LEU A 108 -9.86 -2.47 -6.26
N GLY A 109 -8.64 -1.96 -6.42
CA GLY A 109 -8.37 -0.70 -7.12
C GLY A 109 -8.77 -0.78 -8.59
N ALA A 110 -8.43 -1.88 -9.27
CA ALA A 110 -8.86 -2.11 -10.65
C ALA A 110 -10.39 -2.20 -10.78
N LEU A 111 -11.05 -2.86 -9.82
CA LEU A 111 -12.51 -2.94 -9.77
C LEU A 111 -13.15 -1.59 -9.52
N HIS A 112 -12.61 -0.78 -8.60
CA HIS A 112 -13.12 0.56 -8.32
C HIS A 112 -13.00 1.46 -9.56
N LEU A 113 -11.83 1.47 -10.22
CA LEU A 113 -11.63 2.21 -11.47
C LEU A 113 -12.63 1.80 -12.56
N ALA A 114 -12.90 0.50 -12.71
CA ALA A 114 -13.86 0.01 -13.70
C ALA A 114 -15.32 0.42 -13.41
N VAL A 115 -15.63 0.79 -12.17
CA VAL A 115 -16.97 1.27 -11.75
C VAL A 115 -17.12 2.78 -11.94
N VAL A 116 -16.04 3.55 -11.77
CA VAL A 116 -16.09 5.02 -11.75
C VAL A 116 -15.65 5.70 -13.06
N LEU A 117 -15.07 4.94 -14.00
CA LEU A 117 -14.71 5.38 -15.36
C LEU A 117 -15.78 4.94 -16.37
#